data_AF-A0A1V5LEQ0-F1
#
_entry.id   AF-A0A1V5LEQ0-F1
#
_cell.length_a   1.000
_cell.length_b   1.000
_cell.length_c   1.000
_cell.angle_alpha   90.00
_cell.angle_beta   90.00
_cell.angle_gamma   90.00
#
_symmetry.space_group_name_H-M   'P 1'
#
loop_
_entity.id
_entity.type
_entity.pdbx_description
1 polymer ?
#
loop_
_entity_poly.entity_id
_entity_poly.type
_entity_poly.pdbx_seq_one_letter_code
_entity_poly.pdbx_strand_id
1 'polypeptide(L)'
;MVYVGALALMVVLAVVLSVVPHGPEPAPLGKVLTSAQKEWDVDRPSLATMFPLPESPSQAEWEAVLPVVEKTAADNPEDVGVQRQLALAYYNLGLLDKAQAVYERLLAVKEDAVLRNRLGNVLRDRGDLKGAESNYRRALNLDPEGSDAYMNLAELYWRQHRDGEAVALLEEGLLNVTPESRPVLQRALEIMESGAPPSSTSPPAADPTAGGSGGIMATALSPATSLVGQVSVAEAGTRS
;
A
#
# COMPACT_ATOMS: atom_id res chain seq x y z
N MET A 1 -3.83 34.83 15.08
CA MET A 1 -2.96 33.67 15.35
C MET A 1 -2.22 33.26 14.07
N VAL A 2 -1.18 34.01 13.68
CA VAL A 2 -0.30 33.68 12.52
C VAL A 2 1.18 33.64 12.95
N TYR A 3 1.47 33.71 14.25
CA TYR A 3 2.81 34.05 14.75
C TYR A 3 3.67 32.87 15.23
N VAL A 4 3.16 31.63 15.23
CA VAL A 4 3.91 30.47 15.75
C VAL A 4 4.76 29.79 14.66
N GLY A 5 4.37 29.87 13.38
CA GLY A 5 5.12 29.27 12.26
C GLY A 5 6.39 30.04 11.85
N ALA A 6 6.42 31.36 12.02
CA ALA A 6 7.58 32.18 11.65
C ALA A 6 8.75 32.06 12.66
N LEU A 7 8.46 31.74 13.92
CA LEU A 7 9.50 31.58 14.94
C LEU A 7 10.30 30.28 14.77
N ALA A 8 9.66 29.19 14.34
CA ALA A 8 10.34 27.91 14.09
C ALA A 8 11.35 28.01 12.93
N LEU A 9 11.01 28.75 11.87
CA LEU A 9 11.88 28.98 10.72
C LEU A 9 13.08 29.91 11.06
N MET A 10 12.87 30.90 11.92
CA MET A 10 13.93 31.81 12.39
C MET A 10 14.92 31.11 13.34
N VAL A 11 14.45 30.17 14.18
CA VAL A 11 15.34 29.42 15.08
C VAL A 11 16.24 28.46 14.30
N VAL A 12 15.75 27.82 13.23
CA VAL A 12 16.58 26.98 12.36
C VAL A 12 17.58 27.83 11.56
N LEU A 13 17.17 28.99 11.04
CA LEU A 13 18.06 29.90 10.31
C LEU A 13 19.17 30.50 11.20
N ALA A 14 18.86 30.81 12.47
CA ALA A 14 19.83 31.32 13.44
C ALA A 14 20.86 30.26 13.87
N VAL A 15 20.45 29.00 14.03
CA VAL A 15 21.37 27.89 14.34
C VAL A 15 22.30 27.60 13.15
N VAL A 16 21.80 27.70 11.92
CA VAL A 16 22.60 27.52 10.70
C VAL A 16 23.61 28.67 10.49
N LEU A 17 23.26 29.91 10.83
CA LEU A 17 24.18 31.06 10.75
C LEU A 17 25.22 31.10 11.89
N SER A 18 24.99 30.38 12.99
CA SER A 18 25.89 30.35 14.16
C SER A 18 27.06 29.36 14.02
N VAL A 19 26.99 28.44 13.06
CA VAL A 19 27.94 27.31 12.93
C VAL A 19 28.88 27.46 11.72
N VAL A 20 28.66 28.44 10.83
CA VAL A 20 29.47 28.61 9.62
C VAL A 20 30.46 29.78 9.78
N PRO A 21 31.79 29.53 9.86
CA PRO A 21 32.78 30.59 9.90
C PRO A 21 32.79 31.36 8.57
N HIS A 22 32.94 32.68 8.66
CA HIS A 22 32.84 33.63 7.54
C HIS A 22 33.81 33.27 6.39
N GLY A 23 33.24 32.82 5.27
CA GLY A 23 33.88 32.62 3.97
C GLY A 23 32.98 33.16 2.84
N PRO A 24 33.52 33.43 1.63
CA PRO A 24 32.87 34.33 0.68
C PRO A 24 31.68 33.69 -0.05
N GLU A 25 30.61 34.49 -0.15
CA GLU A 25 29.34 34.31 -0.89
C GLU A 25 28.50 33.04 -0.65
N PRO A 26 27.25 33.16 -0.13
CA PRO A 26 26.34 32.03 -0.09
C PRO A 26 25.96 31.64 -1.52
N ALA A 27 26.23 30.38 -1.89
CA ALA A 27 25.76 29.79 -3.14
C ALA A 27 24.25 30.04 -3.31
N PRO A 28 23.74 30.25 -4.54
CA PRO A 28 22.34 30.58 -4.78
C PRO A 28 21.46 29.51 -4.12
N LEU A 29 20.50 29.95 -3.30
CA LEU A 29 19.57 29.14 -2.51
C LEU A 29 19.01 27.92 -3.27
N GLY A 30 18.79 28.03 -4.59
CA GLY A 30 18.38 26.93 -5.45
C GLY A 30 19.35 25.75 -5.48
N LYS A 31 20.68 25.99 -5.52
CA LYS A 31 21.69 24.91 -5.50
C LYS A 31 21.81 24.27 -4.12
N VAL A 32 21.69 25.04 -3.05
CA VAL A 32 21.69 24.52 -1.67
C VAL A 32 20.44 23.66 -1.41
N LEU A 33 19.27 24.10 -1.91
CA LEU A 33 18.05 23.30 -1.85
C LEU A 33 18.14 22.03 -2.68
N THR A 34 18.75 22.07 -3.88
CA THR A 34 18.88 20.86 -4.71
C THR A 34 19.89 19.88 -4.10
N SER A 35 20.98 20.37 -3.52
CA SER A 35 21.94 19.53 -2.79
C SER A 35 21.35 18.97 -1.51
N ALA A 36 20.62 19.77 -0.72
CA ALA A 36 19.92 19.32 0.48
C ALA A 36 18.79 18.34 0.16
N GLN A 37 18.06 18.53 -0.96
CA GLN A 37 17.03 17.61 -1.43
C GLN A 37 17.64 16.31 -1.96
N LYS A 38 18.82 16.38 -2.61
CA LYS A 38 19.59 15.23 -3.06
C LYS A 38 20.30 14.50 -1.92
N GLU A 39 20.67 15.17 -0.84
CA GLU A 39 21.14 14.56 0.42
C GLU A 39 19.97 13.98 1.23
N TRP A 40 18.77 14.58 1.14
CA TRP A 40 17.55 14.10 1.78
C TRP A 40 16.92 12.89 1.07
N ASP A 41 17.14 12.74 -0.24
CA ASP A 41 16.66 11.61 -1.04
C ASP A 41 17.51 10.33 -0.88
N VAL A 42 18.76 10.43 -0.42
CA VAL A 42 19.70 9.29 -0.43
C VAL A 42 19.60 8.42 0.84
N ASP A 43 19.06 8.98 1.94
CA ASP A 43 18.96 8.30 3.24
C ASP A 43 17.52 8.04 3.72
N ARG A 44 16.50 8.32 2.91
CA ARG A 44 15.16 7.83 3.23
C ARG A 44 15.07 6.35 2.87
N PRO A 45 14.96 5.44 3.85
CA PRO A 45 14.48 4.12 3.52
C PRO A 45 13.13 4.30 2.82
N SER A 46 13.01 3.77 1.60
CA SER A 46 11.70 3.51 1.00
C SER A 46 10.77 2.94 2.08
N LEU A 47 9.45 3.17 2.04
CA LEU A 47 8.59 2.55 3.05
C LEU A 47 8.76 1.01 3.09
N ALA A 48 9.26 0.38 2.02
CA ALA A 48 9.68 -1.04 2.01
C ALA A 48 10.93 -1.35 2.87
N THR A 49 11.83 -0.40 3.06
CA THR A 49 12.97 -0.49 3.99
C THR A 49 12.63 0.06 5.38
N MET A 50 11.66 0.98 5.49
CA MET A 50 11.16 1.48 6.77
C MET A 50 10.18 0.49 7.44
N PHE A 51 9.42 -0.23 6.62
CA PHE A 51 8.45 -1.27 6.97
C PHE A 51 8.51 -2.39 5.93
N PRO A 52 9.43 -3.35 6.06
CA PRO A 52 9.46 -4.51 5.20
C PRO A 52 8.19 -5.33 5.44
N LEU A 53 7.18 -5.10 4.61
CA LEU A 53 6.02 -5.96 4.54
C LEU A 53 6.39 -7.22 3.74
N PRO A 54 5.81 -8.39 4.09
CA PRO A 54 5.98 -9.58 3.26
C PRO A 54 5.40 -9.34 1.86
N GLU A 55 5.77 -10.18 0.89
CA GLU A 55 5.30 -10.06 -0.50
C GLU A 55 3.76 -10.03 -0.63
N SER A 56 3.06 -10.68 0.31
CA SER A 56 1.60 -10.65 0.44
C SER A 56 1.21 -10.34 1.89
N PRO A 57 1.08 -9.05 2.24
CA PRO A 57 0.78 -8.65 3.61
C PRO A 57 -0.67 -8.96 3.97
N SER A 58 -0.86 -9.54 5.14
CA SER A 58 -2.16 -9.75 5.76
C SER A 58 -2.81 -8.42 6.13
N GLN A 59 -4.13 -8.44 6.32
CA GLN A 59 -4.88 -7.27 6.79
C GLN A 59 -4.30 -6.70 8.09
N ALA A 60 -3.94 -7.56 9.05
CA ALA A 60 -3.36 -7.14 10.33
C ALA A 60 -2.02 -6.40 10.16
N GLU A 61 -1.21 -6.79 9.18
CA GLU A 61 0.06 -6.11 8.87
C GLU A 61 -0.18 -4.74 8.24
N TRP A 62 -1.17 -4.62 7.35
CA TRP A 62 -1.59 -3.32 6.82
C TRP A 62 -2.15 -2.39 7.89
N GLU A 63 -2.94 -2.92 8.83
CA GLU A 63 -3.47 -2.16 9.97
C GLU A 63 -2.35 -1.68 10.89
N ALA A 64 -1.34 -2.51 11.12
CA ALA A 64 -0.19 -2.16 11.96
C ALA A 64 0.65 -1.02 11.37
N VAL A 65 0.83 -0.96 10.05
CA VAL A 65 1.64 0.09 9.40
C VAL A 65 0.86 1.35 9.08
N LEU A 66 -0.48 1.28 8.99
CA LEU A 66 -1.30 2.42 8.57
C LEU A 66 -1.04 3.71 9.38
N PRO A 67 -0.98 3.70 10.73
CA PRO A 67 -0.75 4.93 11.49
C PRO A 67 0.58 5.60 11.16
N VAL A 68 1.60 4.79 10.85
CA VAL A 68 2.93 5.31 10.52
C VAL A 68 2.96 5.86 9.11
N VAL A 69 2.31 5.18 8.16
CA VAL A 69 2.18 5.66 6.78
C VAL A 69 1.35 6.95 6.73
N GLU A 70 0.23 7.04 7.46
CA GLU A 70 -0.59 8.25 7.58
C GLU A 70 0.23 9.42 8.14
N LYS A 71 0.98 9.20 9.22
CA LYS A 71 1.84 10.23 9.80
C LYS A 71 2.94 10.67 8.82
N THR A 72 3.63 9.72 8.21
CA THR A 72 4.72 10.02 7.27
C THR A 72 4.21 10.78 6.06
N ALA A 73 3.01 10.45 5.57
CA ALA A 73 2.35 11.14 4.47
C ALA A 73 1.87 12.55 4.87
N ALA A 74 1.45 12.75 6.12
CA ALA A 74 1.09 14.08 6.63
C ALA A 74 2.31 14.99 6.78
N ASP A 75 3.44 14.44 7.21
CA ASP A 75 4.71 15.16 7.32
C ASP A 75 5.33 15.45 5.94
N ASN A 76 4.93 14.72 4.89
CA ASN A 76 5.49 14.79 3.53
C ASN A 76 4.39 14.74 2.45
N PRO A 77 3.54 15.78 2.36
CA PRO A 77 2.37 15.76 1.49
C PRO A 77 2.71 15.73 -0.01
N GLU A 78 3.88 16.23 -0.41
CA GLU A 78 4.38 16.26 -1.79
C GLU A 78 5.16 15.01 -2.23
N ASP A 79 5.51 14.12 -1.28
CA ASP A 79 6.26 12.90 -1.59
C ASP A 79 5.34 11.87 -2.26
N VAL A 80 5.41 11.81 -3.60
CA VAL A 80 4.62 10.90 -4.43
C VAL A 80 4.81 9.43 -4.02
N GLY A 81 6.02 9.07 -3.60
CA GLY A 81 6.34 7.71 -3.14
C GLY A 81 5.54 7.35 -1.90
N VAL A 82 5.56 8.22 -0.89
CA VAL A 82 4.82 8.04 0.37
C VAL A 82 3.31 8.10 0.16
N GLN A 83 2.82 9.07 -0.63
CA GLN A 83 1.38 9.19 -0.94
C GLN A 83 0.85 7.94 -1.68
N ARG A 84 1.63 7.39 -2.61
CA ARG A 84 1.27 6.14 -3.31
C ARG A 84 1.14 4.96 -2.34
N GLN A 85 2.01 4.88 -1.34
CA GLN A 85 1.94 3.83 -0.33
C GLN A 85 0.75 4.02 0.61
N LEU A 86 0.43 5.27 0.97
CA LEU A 86 -0.78 5.58 1.72
C LEU A 86 -2.04 5.11 0.98
N ALA A 87 -2.14 5.40 -0.32
CA ALA A 87 -3.25 4.94 -1.15
C ALA A 87 -3.33 3.41 -1.21
N LEU A 88 -2.18 2.74 -1.32
CA LEU A 88 -2.10 1.28 -1.32
C LEU A 88 -2.55 0.67 0.02
N ALA A 89 -2.11 1.23 1.14
CA ALA A 89 -2.54 0.79 2.47
C ALA A 89 -4.06 0.96 2.64
N TYR A 90 -4.61 2.12 2.24
CA TYR A 90 -6.06 2.32 2.25
C TYR A 90 -6.81 1.31 1.38
N TYR A 91 -6.31 1.00 0.19
CA TYR A 91 -6.94 0.01 -0.69
C TYR A 91 -6.95 -1.39 -0.06
N ASN A 92 -5.82 -1.86 0.46
CA ASN A 92 -5.74 -3.20 1.08
C ASN A 92 -6.58 -3.34 2.36
N LEU A 93 -6.88 -2.23 3.02
CA LEU A 93 -7.75 -2.18 4.19
C LEU A 93 -9.23 -1.96 3.86
N GLY A 94 -9.59 -1.92 2.57
CA GLY A 94 -10.97 -1.67 2.13
C GLY A 94 -11.45 -0.24 2.37
N LEU A 95 -10.55 0.70 2.70
CA LEU A 95 -10.85 2.12 2.87
C LEU A 95 -10.91 2.81 1.49
N LEU A 96 -11.81 2.33 0.64
CA LEU A 96 -11.84 2.63 -0.80
C LEU A 96 -12.03 4.13 -1.11
N ASP A 97 -12.85 4.84 -0.33
CA ASP A 97 -13.03 6.30 -0.48
C ASP A 97 -11.72 7.06 -0.24
N LYS A 98 -10.95 6.67 0.80
CA LYS A 98 -9.66 7.29 1.10
C LYS A 98 -8.63 6.96 0.02
N ALA A 99 -8.59 5.70 -0.44
CA ALA A 99 -7.69 5.27 -1.51
C ALA A 99 -7.92 6.06 -2.80
N GLN A 100 -9.18 6.19 -3.22
CA GLN A 100 -9.57 6.94 -4.41
C GLN A 100 -9.10 8.40 -4.31
N ALA A 101 -9.39 9.09 -3.21
CA ALA A 101 -9.03 10.49 -3.05
C ALA A 101 -7.51 10.73 -3.16
N VAL A 102 -6.69 9.81 -2.64
CA VAL A 102 -5.23 9.92 -2.76
C VAL A 102 -4.77 9.64 -4.19
N TYR A 103 -5.29 8.59 -4.86
CA TYR A 103 -4.93 8.31 -6.25
C TYR A 103 -5.33 9.44 -7.20
N GLU A 104 -6.52 10.02 -7.05
CA GLU A 104 -6.96 11.17 -7.84
C GLU A 104 -6.06 12.38 -7.64
N ARG A 105 -5.61 12.66 -6.41
CA ARG A 105 -4.66 13.73 -6.13
C ARG A 105 -3.32 13.48 -6.84
N LEU A 106 -2.80 12.26 -6.78
CA LEU A 106 -1.53 11.93 -7.44
C LEU A 106 -1.63 12.07 -8.96
N LEU A 107 -2.74 11.59 -9.55
CA LEU A 107 -3.01 11.70 -10.98
C LEU A 107 -3.22 13.15 -11.45
N ALA A 108 -3.73 14.02 -10.58
CA ALA A 108 -3.84 15.46 -10.86
C ALA A 108 -2.46 16.15 -10.96
N VAL A 109 -1.43 15.62 -10.31
CA VAL A 109 -0.04 16.11 -10.42
C VAL A 109 0.60 15.58 -11.69
N LYS A 110 0.49 14.27 -11.93
CA LYS A 110 1.07 13.61 -13.10
C LYS A 110 0.26 12.37 -13.47
N GLU A 111 -0.13 12.30 -14.73
CA GLU A 111 -0.70 11.08 -15.32
C GLU A 111 0.33 9.94 -15.27
N ASP A 112 -0.11 8.77 -14.82
CA ASP A 112 0.74 7.60 -14.63
C ASP A 112 -0.09 6.32 -14.85
N ALA A 113 0.43 5.41 -15.67
CA ALA A 113 -0.28 4.19 -16.06
C ALA A 113 -0.56 3.28 -14.84
N VAL A 114 0.41 3.14 -13.94
CA VAL A 114 0.28 2.30 -12.74
C VAL A 114 -0.76 2.88 -11.79
N LEU A 115 -0.75 4.20 -11.59
CA LEU A 115 -1.76 4.86 -10.75
C LEU A 115 -3.16 4.79 -11.35
N ARG A 116 -3.30 4.93 -12.68
CA ARG A 116 -4.57 4.72 -13.39
C ARG A 116 -5.09 3.30 -13.20
N ASN A 117 -4.22 2.29 -13.35
CA ASN A 117 -4.59 0.89 -13.11
C ASN A 117 -5.07 0.68 -11.66
N ARG A 118 -4.35 1.23 -10.67
CA ARG A 118 -4.72 1.12 -9.24
C ARG A 118 -6.04 1.82 -8.91
N LEU A 119 -6.28 3.01 -9.48
CA LEU A 119 -7.57 3.68 -9.34
C LEU A 119 -8.70 2.86 -9.99
N GLY A 120 -8.43 2.20 -11.12
CA GLY A 120 -9.35 1.25 -11.74
C GLY A 120 -9.76 0.13 -10.78
N ASN A 121 -8.81 -0.46 -10.06
CA ASN A 121 -9.07 -1.49 -9.04
C ASN A 121 -9.96 -0.96 -7.91
N VAL A 122 -9.66 0.24 -7.39
CA VAL A 122 -10.49 0.88 -6.36
C VAL A 122 -11.93 1.05 -6.85
N LEU A 123 -12.12 1.56 -8.08
CA LEU A 123 -13.46 1.79 -8.65
C LEU A 123 -14.21 0.48 -8.91
N ARG A 124 -13.51 -0.56 -9.38
CA ARG A 124 -14.06 -1.90 -9.57
C ARG A 124 -14.61 -2.45 -8.25
N ASP A 125 -13.83 -2.36 -7.18
CA ASP A 125 -14.20 -2.89 -5.87
C ASP A 125 -15.31 -2.07 -5.20
N ARG A 126 -15.47 -0.80 -5.59
CA ARG A 126 -16.64 0.05 -5.27
C ARG A 126 -17.89 -0.25 -6.10
N GLY A 127 -17.77 -1.07 -7.15
CA GLY A 127 -18.86 -1.34 -8.09
C GLY A 127 -19.04 -0.30 -9.20
N ASP A 128 -18.19 0.72 -9.30
CA ASP A 128 -18.16 1.63 -10.45
C ASP A 128 -17.40 1.00 -11.62
N LEU A 129 -18.04 0.03 -12.26
CA LEU A 129 -17.44 -0.74 -13.35
C LEU A 129 -17.12 0.13 -14.57
N LYS A 130 -17.89 1.19 -14.81
CA LYS A 130 -17.64 2.11 -15.93
C LYS A 130 -16.42 2.98 -15.66
N GLY A 131 -16.31 3.51 -14.44
CA GLY A 131 -15.12 4.25 -13.99
C GLY A 131 -13.86 3.37 -14.01
N ALA A 132 -13.98 2.11 -13.61
CA ALA A 132 -12.90 1.14 -13.68
C ALA A 132 -12.43 0.89 -15.13
N GLU A 133 -13.35 0.57 -16.04
CA GLU A 133 -13.06 0.37 -17.47
C GLU A 133 -12.34 1.59 -18.07
N SER A 134 -12.84 2.80 -17.80
CA SER A 134 -12.24 4.04 -18.29
C SER A 134 -10.80 4.22 -17.79
N ASN A 135 -10.52 3.86 -16.53
CA ASN A 135 -9.19 4.02 -15.95
C ASN A 135 -8.21 2.95 -16.47
N TYR A 136 -8.64 1.70 -16.63
CA TYR A 136 -7.78 0.67 -17.23
C TYR A 136 -7.45 0.99 -18.69
N ARG A 137 -8.43 1.42 -19.50
CA ARG A 137 -8.17 1.88 -20.87
C ARG A 137 -7.22 3.07 -20.91
N ARG A 138 -7.32 3.99 -19.93
CA ARG A 138 -6.37 5.11 -19.82
C ARG A 138 -4.96 4.63 -19.44
N ALA A 139 -4.84 3.62 -18.57
CA ALA A 139 -3.55 3.00 -18.26
C ALA A 139 -2.91 2.39 -19.51
N LEU A 140 -3.67 1.62 -20.31
CA LEU A 140 -3.19 1.02 -21.56
C LEU A 140 -2.80 2.07 -22.62
N ASN A 141 -3.48 3.21 -22.67
CA ASN A 141 -3.09 4.31 -23.56
C ASN A 141 -1.78 4.99 -23.13
N LEU A 142 -1.47 5.00 -21.83
CA LEU A 142 -0.23 5.57 -21.30
C LEU A 142 0.93 4.58 -21.39
N ASP A 143 0.65 3.30 -21.20
CA ASP A 143 1.58 2.19 -21.27
C ASP A 143 0.92 0.98 -21.94
N PRO A 144 1.08 0.84 -23.27
CA PRO A 144 0.54 -0.28 -24.02
C PRO A 144 1.16 -1.64 -23.69
N GLU A 145 2.30 -1.67 -22.98
CA GLU A 145 3.00 -2.89 -22.59
C GLU A 145 2.59 -3.37 -21.18
N GLY A 146 1.75 -2.62 -20.48
CA GLY A 146 1.31 -2.88 -19.11
C GLY A 146 0.37 -4.09 -19.00
N SER A 147 0.93 -5.28 -18.73
CA SER A 147 0.17 -6.54 -18.59
C SER A 147 -0.90 -6.51 -17.49
N ASP A 148 -0.65 -5.84 -16.36
CA ASP A 148 -1.62 -5.70 -15.27
C ASP A 148 -2.93 -5.05 -15.74
N ALA A 149 -2.85 -4.04 -16.60
CA ALA A 149 -4.03 -3.32 -17.07
C ALA A 149 -4.86 -4.16 -18.07
N TYR A 150 -4.21 -4.97 -18.91
CA TYR A 150 -4.91 -5.95 -19.75
C TYR A 150 -5.63 -6.99 -18.89
N MET A 151 -4.95 -7.56 -17.88
CA MET A 151 -5.57 -8.55 -17.00
C MET A 151 -6.78 -8.00 -16.25
N ASN A 152 -6.63 -6.83 -15.61
CA ASN A 152 -7.70 -6.26 -14.80
C ASN A 152 -8.91 -5.87 -15.65
N LEU A 153 -8.69 -5.36 -16.87
CA LEU A 153 -9.78 -5.03 -17.78
C LEU A 153 -10.43 -6.27 -18.39
N ALA A 154 -9.66 -7.31 -18.73
CA ALA A 154 -10.20 -8.58 -19.20
C ALA A 154 -11.04 -9.27 -18.11
N GLU A 155 -10.56 -9.29 -16.87
CA GLU A 155 -11.31 -9.78 -15.72
C GLU A 155 -12.61 -8.99 -15.54
N LEU A 156 -12.54 -7.66 -15.65
CA LEU A 156 -13.72 -6.79 -15.55
C LEU A 156 -14.78 -7.11 -16.63
N TYR A 157 -14.37 -7.38 -17.87
CA TYR A 157 -15.27 -7.80 -18.95
C TYR A 157 -15.86 -9.18 -18.71
N TRP A 158 -15.03 -10.12 -18.29
CA TRP A 158 -15.48 -11.48 -18.06
C TRP A 158 -16.47 -11.58 -16.89
N ARG A 159 -16.29 -10.82 -15.81
CA ARG A 159 -17.29 -10.69 -14.73
C ARG A 159 -18.61 -10.06 -15.18
N GLN A 160 -18.60 -9.35 -16.31
CA GLN A 160 -19.80 -8.79 -16.95
C GLN A 160 -20.38 -9.72 -18.04
N HIS A 161 -19.87 -10.95 -18.17
CA HIS A 161 -20.23 -11.89 -19.24
C HIS A 161 -19.95 -11.36 -20.65
N ARG A 162 -18.98 -10.45 -20.78
CA ARG A 162 -18.47 -9.91 -22.06
C ARG A 162 -17.25 -10.72 -22.51
N ASP A 163 -17.40 -12.04 -22.55
CA ASP A 163 -16.29 -12.99 -22.68
C ASP A 163 -15.49 -12.78 -23.98
N GLY A 164 -16.18 -12.52 -25.09
CA GLY A 164 -15.52 -12.23 -26.37
C GLY A 164 -14.67 -10.95 -26.35
N GLU A 165 -15.06 -9.94 -25.56
CA GLU A 165 -14.26 -8.73 -25.40
C GLU A 165 -13.06 -8.96 -24.49
N ALA A 166 -13.21 -9.81 -23.47
CA ALA A 166 -12.10 -10.21 -22.59
C ALA A 166 -11.02 -10.97 -23.38
N VAL A 167 -11.41 -11.95 -24.19
CA VAL A 167 -10.52 -12.73 -25.06
C VAL A 167 -9.81 -11.83 -26.06
N ALA A 168 -10.56 -11.02 -26.82
CA ALA A 168 -9.98 -10.12 -27.82
C ALA A 168 -8.97 -9.13 -27.20
N LEU A 169 -9.24 -8.64 -25.99
CA LEU A 169 -8.35 -7.75 -25.27
C LEU A 169 -7.04 -8.44 -24.85
N LEU A 170 -7.10 -9.70 -24.42
CA LEU A 170 -5.89 -10.45 -24.07
C LEU A 170 -5.06 -10.82 -25.30
N GLU A 171 -5.72 -11.16 -26.42
CA GLU A 171 -5.05 -11.35 -27.71
C GLU A 171 -4.33 -10.07 -28.16
N GLU A 172 -4.98 -8.90 -28.04
CA GLU A 172 -4.35 -7.60 -28.29
C GLU A 172 -3.14 -7.39 -27.36
N GLY A 173 -3.31 -7.66 -26.06
CA GLY A 173 -2.24 -7.55 -25.08
C GLY A 173 -1.02 -8.41 -25.44
N LEU A 174 -1.21 -9.65 -25.90
CA LEU A 174 -0.11 -10.54 -26.29
C LEU A 174 0.73 -10.01 -27.45
N LEU A 175 0.16 -9.16 -28.31
CA LEU A 175 0.88 -8.49 -29.39
C LEU A 175 1.71 -7.31 -28.89
N ASN A 176 1.25 -6.64 -27.83
CA ASN A 176 1.83 -5.39 -27.34
C ASN A 176 2.83 -5.60 -26.18
N VAL A 177 2.61 -6.58 -25.30
CA VAL A 177 3.45 -6.76 -24.11
C VAL A 177 4.82 -7.38 -24.42
N THR A 178 5.77 -7.12 -23.52
CA THR A 178 7.12 -7.69 -23.60
C THR A 178 7.10 -9.23 -23.46
N PRO A 179 8.08 -9.96 -24.03
CA PRO A 179 8.16 -11.41 -23.95
C PRO A 179 8.11 -11.97 -22.52
N GLU A 180 8.64 -11.23 -21.54
CA GLU A 180 8.65 -11.62 -20.13
C GLU A 180 7.24 -11.61 -19.51
N SER A 181 6.37 -10.73 -19.99
CA SER A 181 5.01 -10.54 -19.47
C SER A 181 3.98 -11.39 -20.20
N ARG A 182 4.30 -11.89 -21.40
CA ARG A 182 3.39 -12.72 -22.22
C ARG A 182 2.81 -13.96 -21.51
N PRO A 183 3.59 -14.74 -20.73
CA PRO A 183 3.05 -15.95 -20.09
C PRO A 183 1.87 -15.65 -19.15
N VAL A 184 1.86 -14.48 -18.52
CA VAL A 184 0.78 -14.06 -17.62
C VAL A 184 -0.52 -13.85 -18.38
N LEU A 185 -0.48 -13.13 -19.52
CA LEU A 185 -1.66 -12.90 -20.35
C LEU A 185 -2.13 -14.18 -21.04
N GLN A 186 -1.19 -15.03 -21.48
CA GLN A 186 -1.52 -16.31 -22.11
C GLN A 186 -2.26 -17.22 -21.13
N ARG A 187 -1.81 -17.30 -19.88
CA ARG A 187 -2.50 -18.07 -18.85
C ARG A 187 -3.91 -17.56 -18.59
N ALA A 188 -4.11 -16.25 -18.54
CA ALA A 188 -5.43 -15.64 -18.38
C ALA A 188 -6.36 -15.97 -19.56
N LEU A 189 -5.83 -15.94 -20.79
CA LEU A 189 -6.56 -16.26 -22.01
C LEU A 189 -7.07 -17.71 -21.98
N GLU A 190 -6.20 -18.68 -21.67
CA GLU A 190 -6.57 -20.10 -21.55
C GLU A 190 -7.68 -20.34 -20.51
N ILE A 191 -7.62 -19.65 -19.37
CA ILE A 191 -8.63 -19.74 -18.31
C ILE A 191 -9.99 -19.25 -18.84
N MET A 192 -10.01 -18.09 -19.49
CA MET A 192 -11.24 -17.47 -19.99
C MET A 192 -11.84 -18.26 -21.16
N GLU A 193 -11.03 -18.79 -22.07
CA GLU A 193 -11.48 -19.66 -23.17
C GLU A 193 -12.02 -21.01 -22.69
N SER A 194 -11.44 -21.57 -21.64
CA SER A 194 -11.91 -22.83 -21.05
C SER A 194 -13.16 -22.66 -20.18
N GLY A 195 -13.58 -21.42 -19.88
CA GLY A 195 -14.71 -21.12 -19.00
C GLY A 195 -14.48 -21.47 -17.54
N ALA A 196 -13.24 -21.79 -17.14
CA ALA A 196 -12.89 -22.05 -15.75
C ALA A 196 -12.77 -20.71 -15.00
N PRO A 197 -13.36 -20.53 -13.81
CA PRO A 197 -13.19 -19.29 -13.02
C PRO A 197 -11.71 -19.04 -12.71
N PRO A 198 -11.27 -17.77 -12.55
CA PRO A 198 -9.87 -17.48 -12.30
C PRO A 198 -9.56 -17.98 -10.89
N SER A 199 -8.46 -18.69 -10.72
CA SER A 199 -7.91 -18.92 -9.38
C SER A 199 -7.54 -17.55 -8.80
N SER A 200 -8.36 -17.07 -7.87
CA SER A 200 -8.24 -15.78 -7.21
C SER A 200 -6.85 -15.57 -6.61
N THR A 201 -6.07 -14.64 -7.16
CA THR A 201 -4.93 -14.05 -6.46
C THR A 201 -5.32 -12.76 -5.70
N SER A 202 -6.60 -12.37 -5.73
CA SER A 202 -7.15 -11.37 -4.80
C SER A 202 -7.69 -12.07 -3.55
N PRO A 203 -7.36 -11.60 -2.33
CA PRO A 203 -8.03 -12.09 -1.13
C PRO A 203 -9.55 -11.84 -1.26
N PRO A 204 -10.40 -12.75 -0.75
CA PRO A 204 -11.84 -12.59 -0.85
C PRO A 204 -12.26 -11.26 -0.24
N ALA A 205 -13.08 -10.51 -0.97
CA ALA A 205 -13.75 -9.32 -0.43
C ALA A 205 -14.42 -9.71 0.89
N ALA A 206 -14.12 -8.95 1.94
CA ALA A 206 -14.71 -9.15 3.26
C ALA A 206 -16.24 -9.19 3.12
N ASP A 207 -16.82 -10.35 3.43
CA ASP A 207 -18.27 -10.53 3.44
C ASP A 207 -18.87 -9.60 4.52
N PRO A 208 -19.65 -8.57 4.15
CA PRO A 208 -20.21 -7.63 5.10
C PRO A 208 -21.38 -8.21 5.92
N THR A 209 -21.73 -9.49 5.72
CA THR A 209 -22.85 -10.14 6.43
C THR A 209 -22.46 -10.90 7.69
N ALA A 210 -21.17 -10.96 8.06
CA ALA A 210 -20.72 -11.53 9.33
C ALA A 210 -20.92 -10.56 10.51
N GLY A 211 -22.18 -10.16 10.74
CA GLY A 211 -22.61 -9.42 11.91
C GLY A 211 -22.99 -10.35 13.07
N GLY A 212 -22.14 -10.40 14.10
CA GLY A 212 -22.54 -10.45 15.51
C GLY A 212 -23.01 -11.78 16.13
N SER A 213 -22.22 -12.30 17.07
CA SER A 213 -22.55 -12.42 18.51
C SER A 213 -21.43 -13.23 19.19
N GLY A 214 -20.76 -12.70 20.20
CA GLY A 214 -21.19 -12.89 21.59
C GLY A 214 -20.56 -14.18 22.15
N GLY A 215 -19.48 -14.07 22.93
CA GLY A 215 -18.87 -15.24 23.56
C GLY A 215 -17.55 -14.99 24.27
N ILE A 216 -17.56 -14.22 25.34
CA ILE A 216 -16.50 -14.20 26.35
C ILE A 216 -16.63 -15.50 27.16
N MET A 217 -15.67 -16.42 27.05
CA MET A 217 -15.34 -17.47 28.05
C MET A 217 -13.99 -18.08 27.60
N ALA A 218 -12.85 -17.62 28.12
CA ALA A 218 -12.18 -18.23 29.27
C ALA A 218 -11.73 -19.69 29.05
N THR A 219 -10.47 -19.90 28.67
CA THR A 219 -9.72 -21.12 29.03
C THR A 219 -8.21 -20.84 29.13
N ALA A 220 -7.76 -20.85 30.39
CA ALA A 220 -6.52 -21.41 30.91
C ALA A 220 -5.17 -21.01 30.29
N LEU A 221 -4.46 -20.15 31.03
CA LEU A 221 -3.00 -20.20 31.14
C LEU A 221 -2.55 -21.59 31.62
N SER A 222 -1.55 -22.17 30.96
CA SER A 222 -0.66 -23.16 31.57
C SER A 222 0.56 -22.44 32.15
N PRO A 223 0.99 -22.74 33.39
CA PRO A 223 2.03 -21.97 34.05
C PRO A 223 3.43 -22.44 33.65
N ALA A 224 4.32 -21.46 33.69
CA ALA A 224 5.76 -21.59 33.56
C ALA A 224 6.37 -22.54 34.59
N THR A 225 7.36 -23.30 34.13
CA THR A 225 8.32 -24.09 34.88
C THR A 225 8.95 -23.25 36.01
N SER A 226 8.66 -23.57 37.26
CA SER A 226 9.40 -23.05 38.42
C SER A 226 10.26 -24.16 39.00
N LEU A 227 11.57 -24.03 38.80
CA LEU A 227 12.60 -24.61 39.65
C LEU A 227 12.53 -23.88 41.00
N VAL A 228 12.67 -24.60 42.12
CA VAL A 228 13.31 -24.21 43.41
C VAL A 228 12.67 -24.95 44.58
N GLY A 229 13.52 -25.67 45.33
CA GLY A 229 13.50 -25.64 46.79
C GLY A 229 12.69 -26.72 47.52
N GLN A 230 13.32 -27.87 47.74
CA GLN A 230 12.96 -28.77 48.85
C GLN A 230 13.24 -28.08 50.19
N VAL A 231 12.23 -28.00 51.07
CA VAL A 231 12.45 -28.03 52.52
C VAL A 231 11.33 -28.87 53.15
N SER A 232 11.74 -30.01 53.68
CA SER A 232 10.98 -30.93 54.52
C SER A 232 10.96 -30.42 55.95
N VAL A 233 9.77 -30.18 56.53
CA VAL A 233 9.49 -30.31 57.98
C VAL A 233 7.98 -30.45 58.17
N ALA A 234 7.52 -31.62 58.61
CA ALA A 234 6.48 -31.78 59.65
C ALA A 234 6.08 -33.26 59.76
N GLU A 235 6.35 -33.88 60.90
CA GLU A 235 5.36 -34.75 61.53
C GLU A 235 5.67 -34.83 63.03
N ALA A 236 4.84 -34.16 63.82
CA ALA A 236 4.80 -34.21 65.26
C ALA A 236 3.39 -34.60 65.70
N GLY A 237 3.33 -35.60 66.59
CA GLY A 237 2.16 -35.99 67.38
C GLY A 237 1.31 -37.09 66.73
N THR A 238 0.87 -38.14 67.43
CA THR A 238 0.88 -38.50 68.84
C THR A 238 0.27 -39.90 68.92
N ARG A 239 0.85 -40.84 69.68
CA ARG A 239 0.11 -41.97 70.27
C ARG A 239 0.65 -42.23 71.67
N SER A 240 -0.31 -42.36 72.60
CA SER A 240 -0.14 -42.80 73.98
C SER A 240 0.59 -44.13 74.11
#